data_AF-A0A958FSR2-F1
#
_entry.id   AF-A0A958FSR2-F1
#
_cell.length_a   1.000
_cell.length_b   1.000
_cell.length_c   1.000
_cell.angle_alpha   90.00
_cell.angle_beta   90.00
_cell.angle_gamma   90.00
#
_symmetry.space_group_name_H-M   'P 1'
#
loop_
_entity.id
_entity.type
_entity.pdbx_description
1 polymer ?
#
loop_
_entity_poly.entity_id
_entity_poly.type
_entity_poly.pdbx_seq_one_letter_code
_entity_poly.pdbx_strand_id
1 'polypeptide(L)' 'AVMATHLGYLLKNPDLMQQTFADLEAFVVANNIRPVVGKIFPLENVGDAHQWIESRNSIGKVLLKI' A
#
# COMPACT_ATOMS: atom_id res chain seq x y z
N ALA A 1 12.57 17.51 -17.39
CA ALA A 1 12.15 16.11 -17.66
C ALA A 1 11.10 15.71 -16.64
N VAL A 2 10.07 14.96 -17.03
CA VAL A 2 9.05 14.42 -16.10
C VAL A 2 9.24 12.91 -16.06
N MET A 3 9.36 12.34 -14.85
CA MET A 3 9.38 10.88 -14.63
C MET A 3 8.03 10.43 -14.07
N ALA A 4 7.55 9.28 -14.55
CA ALA A 4 6.42 8.56 -14.00
C ALA A 4 6.88 7.20 -13.49
N THR A 5 6.34 6.75 -12.35
CA THR A 5 6.63 5.44 -11.77
C THR A 5 5.32 4.73 -11.43
N HIS A 6 5.28 3.41 -11.66
CA HIS A 6 4.14 2.55 -11.31
C HIS A 6 4.66 1.17 -10.92
N LEU A 7 4.56 0.81 -9.63
CA LEU A 7 5.11 -0.45 -9.09
C LEU A 7 4.59 -1.70 -9.82
N GLY A 8 3.34 -1.68 -10.30
CA GLY A 8 2.77 -2.82 -11.03
C GLY A 8 3.52 -3.22 -12.30
N TYR A 9 4.36 -2.35 -12.88
CA TYR A 9 5.20 -2.72 -14.02
C TYR A 9 6.36 -3.65 -13.64
N LEU A 10 6.75 -3.66 -12.37
CA LEU A 10 7.78 -4.55 -11.85
C LEU A 10 7.29 -6.00 -11.68
N LEU A 11 5.98 -6.27 -11.76
CA LEU A 11 5.44 -7.63 -11.65
C LEU A 11 5.98 -8.59 -12.71
N LYS A 12 6.44 -8.07 -13.86
CA LYS A 12 7.07 -8.86 -14.92
C LYS A 12 8.55 -9.18 -14.65
N ASN A 13 9.14 -8.56 -13.62
CA ASN A 13 10.53 -8.72 -13.22
C ASN A 13 10.58 -8.98 -11.70
N PRO A 14 10.36 -10.23 -11.26
CA PRO A 14 10.21 -10.57 -9.85
C PRO A 14 11.46 -10.25 -9.03
N ASP A 15 12.66 -10.41 -9.59
CA ASP A 15 13.93 -10.12 -8.90
C ASP A 15 14.02 -8.63 -8.56
N LEU A 16 13.68 -7.76 -9.52
CA LEU A 16 13.66 -6.32 -9.30
C LEU A 16 12.57 -5.89 -8.32
N MET A 17 11.39 -6.54 -8.36
CA MET A 17 10.33 -6.29 -7.39
C MET A 17 10.78 -6.67 -5.97
N GLN A 18 11.41 -7.84 -5.82
CA GLN A 18 11.94 -8.32 -4.54
C GLN A 18 13.01 -7.37 -3.99
N GLN A 19 13.97 -6.96 -4.83
CA GLN A 19 14.99 -5.99 -4.45
C GLN A 19 14.36 -4.66 -4.01
N THR A 20 13.43 -4.12 -4.81
CA THR A 20 12.72 -2.87 -4.49
C THR A 20 11.98 -2.96 -3.16
N PHE A 21 11.37 -4.11 -2.87
CA PHE A 21 10.66 -4.33 -1.61
C PHE A 21 11.62 -4.42 -0.41
N ALA A 22 12.75 -5.12 -0.56
CA ALA A 22 13.78 -5.21 0.48
C ALA A 22 14.37 -3.82 0.80
N ASP A 23 14.63 -3.00 -0.22
CA ASP A 23 15.10 -1.62 -0.05
C ASP A 23 14.05 -0.76 0.69
N LEU A 24 12.76 -0.92 0.36
CA LEU A 24 11.67 -0.24 1.05
C LEU A 24 11.56 -0.65 2.53
N GLU A 25 11.67 -1.94 2.83
CA GLU A 25 11.65 -2.45 4.21
C GLU A 25 12.81 -1.88 5.02
N ALA A 26 14.03 -1.92 4.48
CA ALA A 26 15.21 -1.35 5.12
C ALA A 26 15.03 0.15 5.39
N PHE A 27 14.47 0.89 4.41
CA PHE A 27 14.18 2.31 4.56
C PHE A 27 13.15 2.58 5.66
N VAL A 28 12.08 1.78 5.74
CA VAL A 28 11.06 1.89 6.80
C VAL A 28 11.66 1.69 8.18
N VAL A 29 12.49 0.66 8.35
CA VAL A 29 13.16 0.36 9.62
C VAL A 29 14.14 1.48 10.00
N ALA A 30 15.01 1.88 9.08
CA ALA A 30 16.04 2.89 9.33
C ALA A 30 15.45 4.26 9.74
N ASN A 31 14.27 4.61 9.22
CA ASN A 31 13.62 5.88 9.48
C ASN A 31 12.49 5.80 10.53
N ASN A 32 12.32 4.64 11.19
CA ASN A 32 11.24 4.41 12.17
C ASN A 32 9.86 4.83 11.62
N ILE A 33 9.61 4.53 10.34
CA ILE A 33 8.34 4.85 9.68
C ILE A 33 7.26 3.94 10.25
N ARG A 34 6.16 4.54 10.72
CA ARG A 34 5.02 3.81 11.32
C ARG A 34 3.79 3.98 10.44
N PRO A 35 3.44 2.99 9.59
CA PRO A 35 2.22 3.03 8.80
C PRO A 35 1.00 3.21 9.70
N VAL A 36 0.15 4.19 9.37
CA VAL A 36 -1.08 4.44 10.11
C VAL A 36 -2.20 3.58 9.52
N VAL A 37 -2.79 2.70 10.33
CA VAL A 37 -4.00 1.97 9.95
C VAL A 37 -5.19 2.91 10.17
N GLY A 38 -5.88 3.25 9.09
CA GLY A 38 -7.03 4.16 9.12
C GLY A 38 -8.31 3.45 9.54
N LYS A 39 -8.59 2.32 8.90
CA LYS A 39 -9.79 1.53 9.17
C LYS A 39 -9.59 0.08 8.72
N ILE A 40 -10.23 -0.84 9.44
CA ILE A 40 -10.28 -2.25 9.10
C ILE A 40 -11.74 -2.60 8.81
N PHE A 41 -11.99 -3.19 7.65
CA PHE A 41 -13.30 -3.74 7.29
C PHE A 41 -13.21 -5.27 7.29
N PRO A 42 -14.29 -5.97 7.67
CA PRO A 42 -14.35 -7.40 7.41
C PRO A 42 -14.46 -7.66 5.89
N LEU A 43 -13.98 -8.80 5.41
CA LEU A 43 -13.88 -9.12 3.98
C LEU A 43 -15.25 -9.05 3.29
N GLU A 44 -16.31 -9.49 3.96
CA GLU A 44 -17.69 -9.41 3.50
C GLU A 44 -18.16 -7.97 3.18
N ASN A 45 -17.50 -6.96 3.76
CA ASN A 45 -17.82 -5.54 3.57
C ASN A 45 -16.82 -4.83 2.63
N VAL A 46 -16.23 -5.55 1.67
CA VAL A 46 -15.29 -4.95 0.70
C VAL A 46 -15.87 -3.77 -0.07
N GLY A 47 -17.18 -3.77 -0.35
CA GLY A 47 -17.88 -2.65 -1.00
C GLY A 47 -17.81 -1.36 -0.17
N ASP A 48 -18.05 -1.45 1.14
CA ASP A 48 -17.95 -0.31 2.05
C ASP A 48 -16.51 0.22 2.14
N ALA A 49 -15.53 -0.69 2.09
CA ALA A 49 -14.11 -0.31 2.08
C ALA A 49 -13.76 0.53 0.84
N HIS A 50 -14.25 0.13 -0.35
CA HIS A 50 -14.07 0.91 -1.58
C HIS A 50 -14.75 2.27 -1.51
N GLN A 51 -16.02 2.33 -1.11
CA GLN A 51 -16.75 3.60 -0.94
C GLN A 51 -16.02 4.55 0.02
N TRP A 52 -15.47 4.03 1.12
CA TRP A 52 -14.71 4.83 2.07
C TRP A 52 -13.42 5.40 1.48
N ILE A 53 -12.67 4.61 0.71
CA ILE A 53 -11.47 5.07 0.01
C ILE A 53 -11.82 6.16 -1.01
N GLU A 54 -12.83 5.91 -1.84
CA GLU A 54 -13.28 6.79 -2.92
C GLU A 54 -13.84 8.13 -2.41
N SER A 55 -14.43 8.14 -1.21
CA SER A 55 -14.91 9.37 -0.55
C SER A 55 -13.80 10.38 -0.24
N ARG A 56 -12.52 9.96 -0.29
CA ARG A 56 -11.33 10.74 0.11
C ARG A 56 -11.31 11.19 1.58
N ASN A 57 -12.23 10.71 2.42
CA ASN A 57 -12.18 10.87 3.88
C ASN A 57 -11.22 9.88 4.56
N SER A 58 -10.65 8.94 3.80
CA SER A 58 -9.72 7.95 4.32
C SER A 58 -8.36 8.57 4.65
N ILE A 59 -7.97 8.52 5.94
CA ILE A 59 -6.62 8.82 6.41
C ILE A 59 -5.96 7.51 6.81
N GLY A 60 -4.77 7.26 6.27
CA GLY A 60 -4.03 6.02 6.52
C GLY A 60 -4.49 4.84 5.65
N LYS A 61 -3.93 3.67 5.92
CA LYS A 61 -4.18 2.44 5.17
C LYS A 61 -5.53 1.82 5.58
N VAL A 62 -6.36 1.51 4.58
CA VAL A 62 -7.56 0.67 4.76
C VAL A 62 -7.16 -0.79 4.60
N LEU A 63 -7.58 -1.64 5.54
CA LEU A 63 -7.29 -3.08 5.57
C LEU A 63 -8.59 -3.89 5.50
N LEU A 64 -8.47 -5.10 4.96
CA LEU A 64 -9.52 -6.13 5.00
C LEU A 64 -9.09 -7.23 5.97
N LYS A 65 -10.03 -7.70 6.79
CA LYS A 65 -9.84 -8.82 7.70
C LYS A 65 -10.61 -10.03 7.18
N ILE A 66 -9.90 -11.15 7.02
CA ILE A 66 -10.47 -12.47 6.67
C ILE A 66 -11.05 -13.18 7.88
#